data_AF-A0A6G9APV1-F1
#
_entry.id   AF-A0A6G9APV1-F1
#
_cell.length_a   1.000
_cell.length_b   1.000
_cell.length_c   1.000
_cell.angle_alpha   90.00
_cell.angle_beta   90.00
_cell.angle_gamma   90.00
#
_symmetry.space_group_name_H-M   'P 1'
#
loop_
_entity.id
_entity.type
_entity.pdbx_description
1 polymer ?
#
loop_
_entity_poly.entity_id
_entity_poly.type
_entity_poly.pdbx_seq_one_letter_code
_entity_poly.pdbx_strand_id
1 'polypeptide(L)'
;MMKEVQLTRSFLKNPLSSLIILLVIVVFIELLSWNIAYEAKLKLINRAGGLWVYITALVRSLIIPEISTALIIAALLNLFHRLFKITQVKLNWTSLVRYELSFLPILLLAYPIFSPVTQTIRFLLEAYPDYTFTNYWINYLQISLWLSIYVRYLLPVCIIGYLLLNISLLFDFQKSGRASATSTATL
;
A
#
# COMPACT_ATOMS: atom_id res chain seq x y z
N MET A 1 19.06 -20.03 -22.36
CA MET A 1 19.02 -20.39 -20.92
C MET A 1 17.97 -19.52 -20.24
N MET A 2 16.86 -20.09 -19.74
CA MET A 2 15.84 -19.29 -19.05
C MET A 2 16.38 -18.87 -17.68
N LYS A 3 16.41 -17.56 -17.40
CA LYS A 3 16.78 -17.05 -16.08
C LYS A 3 15.60 -17.23 -15.13
N GLU A 4 15.83 -17.92 -14.03
CA GLU A 4 14.90 -18.06 -12.91
C GLU A 4 15.34 -17.12 -11.79
N VAL A 5 14.37 -16.46 -11.14
CA VAL A 5 14.63 -15.58 -10.00
C VAL A 5 14.16 -16.27 -8.74
N GLN A 6 15.06 -16.40 -7.75
CA GLN A 6 14.69 -16.86 -6.43
C GLN A 6 14.05 -15.72 -5.64
N LEU A 7 12.84 -15.93 -5.15
CA LEU A 7 12.11 -14.93 -4.37
C LEU A 7 12.54 -14.98 -2.90
N THR A 8 13.34 -14.02 -2.47
CA THR A 8 13.77 -13.93 -1.07
C THR A 8 12.77 -13.18 -0.20
N ARG A 9 11.87 -12.40 -0.82
CA ARG A 9 10.78 -11.65 -0.14
C ARG A 9 11.30 -10.68 0.92
N SER A 10 12.57 -10.27 0.84
CA SER A 10 13.21 -9.41 1.84
C SER A 10 12.57 -8.03 1.90
N PHE A 11 12.07 -7.55 0.76
CA PHE A 11 11.39 -6.26 0.66
C PHE A 11 10.03 -6.26 1.38
N LEU A 12 9.21 -7.29 1.17
CA LEU A 12 7.90 -7.44 1.83
C LEU A 12 8.00 -7.64 3.35
N LYS A 13 9.16 -8.08 3.85
CA LYS A 13 9.43 -8.23 5.28
C LYS A 13 9.87 -6.93 5.97
N ASN A 14 10.29 -5.93 5.20
CA ASN A 14 10.81 -4.67 5.75
C ASN A 14 9.71 -3.60 5.79
N PRO A 15 9.24 -3.18 6.97
CA PRO A 15 8.17 -2.18 7.08
C PRO A 15 8.57 -0.81 6.51
N LEU A 16 9.86 -0.45 6.59
CA LEU A 16 10.39 0.82 6.04
C LEU A 16 10.25 0.92 4.51
N SER A 17 10.35 -0.21 3.82
CA SER A 17 10.19 -0.28 2.36
C SER A 17 8.75 0.04 1.93
N SER A 18 7.77 -0.42 2.70
CA SER A 18 6.35 -0.09 2.49
C SER A 18 6.05 1.38 2.81
N LEU A 19 6.72 1.93 3.83
CA LEU A 19 6.61 3.34 4.21
C LEU A 19 7.07 4.28 3.09
N ILE A 20 8.22 4.00 2.46
CA ILE A 20 8.78 4.84 1.38
C ILE A 20 7.82 4.87 0.17
N ILE A 21 7.30 3.71 -0.25
CA ILE A 21 6.35 3.64 -1.37
C ILE A 21 5.09 4.42 -1.05
N LEU A 22 4.55 4.27 0.17
CA LEU A 22 3.38 5.02 0.60
C LEU A 22 3.63 6.53 0.52
N LEU A 23 4.78 6.99 1.02
CA LEU A 23 5.13 8.41 1.00
C LEU A 23 5.21 8.94 -0.43
N VAL A 24 5.79 8.18 -1.37
CA VAL A 24 5.80 8.54 -2.79
C VAL A 24 4.39 8.65 -3.37
N ILE A 25 3.52 7.67 -3.07
CA ILE A 25 2.12 7.67 -3.53
C ILE A 25 1.35 8.87 -2.95
N VAL A 26 1.49 9.14 -1.65
CA VAL A 26 0.83 10.26 -0.98
C VAL A 26 1.29 11.59 -1.57
N VAL A 27 2.60 11.79 -1.75
CA VAL A 27 3.14 13.00 -2.38
C VAL A 27 2.60 13.16 -3.80
N PHE A 28 2.54 12.08 -4.57
CA PHE A 28 2.03 12.12 -5.94
C PHE A 28 0.53 12.47 -6.00
N ILE A 29 -0.29 11.82 -5.16
CA ILE A 29 -1.73 12.13 -5.04
C ILE A 29 -1.92 13.58 -4.58
N GLU A 30 -1.14 14.04 -3.61
CA GLU A 30 -1.25 15.40 -3.08
C GLU A 30 -0.90 16.42 -4.17
N LEU A 31 0.18 16.20 -4.93
CA LEU A 31 0.56 17.03 -6.09
C LEU A 31 -0.55 17.09 -7.15
N LEU A 32 -1.11 15.94 -7.53
CA LEU A 32 -2.22 15.89 -8.48
C LEU A 32 -3.46 16.61 -7.93
N SER A 33 -3.75 16.42 -6.65
CA SER A 33 -4.88 17.06 -5.98
C SER A 33 -4.71 18.58 -5.89
N TRP A 34 -3.49 19.09 -5.71
CA TRP A 34 -3.19 20.53 -5.79
C TRP A 34 -3.37 21.09 -7.20
N ASN A 35 -3.07 20.30 -8.24
CA ASN A 35 -3.27 20.72 -9.63
C ASN A 35 -4.77 20.76 -9.99
N ILE A 36 -5.56 19.79 -9.53
CA ILE A 36 -6.98 19.66 -9.87
C ILE A 36 -7.88 20.55 -8.99
N ALA A 37 -7.57 20.66 -7.70
CA ALA A 37 -8.44 21.25 -6.69
C ALA A 37 -7.78 22.43 -5.95
N TYR A 38 -6.98 23.24 -6.66
CA TYR A 38 -6.22 24.35 -6.10
C TYR A 38 -7.08 25.30 -5.25
N GLU A 39 -8.21 25.79 -5.79
CA GLU A 39 -9.08 26.73 -5.08
C GLU A 39 -9.77 26.13 -3.85
N ALA A 40 -10.16 24.84 -3.93
CA ALA A 40 -10.77 24.14 -2.81
C ALA A 40 -9.76 23.93 -1.68
N LYS A 41 -8.50 23.62 -2.00
CA LYS A 41 -7.41 23.49 -1.03
C LYS A 41 -7.02 24.82 -0.39
N LEU A 42 -6.96 25.90 -1.15
CA LEU A 42 -6.75 27.24 -0.59
C LEU A 42 -7.84 27.61 0.42
N LYS A 43 -9.11 27.31 0.13
CA LYS A 43 -10.23 27.52 1.07
C LYS A 43 -10.08 26.65 2.32
N LEU A 44 -9.63 25.41 2.20
CA LEU A 44 -9.34 24.52 3.33
C LEU A 44 -8.19 25.05 4.21
N ILE A 45 -7.11 25.52 3.62
CA ILE A 45 -5.96 26.09 4.34
C ILE A 45 -6.35 27.35 5.10
N ASN A 46 -7.10 28.24 4.45
CA ASN A 46 -7.57 29.47 5.08
C ASN A 46 -8.53 29.19 6.25
N ARG A 47 -9.35 28.12 6.15
CA ARG A 47 -10.22 27.67 7.25
C ARG A 47 -9.46 26.96 8.37
N ALA A 48 -8.39 26.25 8.05
CA ALA A 48 -7.56 25.53 9.02
C ALA A 48 -6.63 26.46 9.84
N GLY A 49 -6.60 27.76 9.55
CA GLY A 49 -5.75 28.72 10.28
C GLY A 49 -4.31 28.78 9.78
N GLY A 50 -4.03 28.28 8.58
CA GLY A 50 -2.72 28.38 7.93
C GLY A 50 -2.16 27.06 7.40
N LEU A 51 -1.11 27.17 6.59
CA LEU A 51 -0.52 26.05 5.85
C LEU A 51 0.05 24.96 6.78
N TRP A 52 0.68 25.35 7.89
CA TRP A 52 1.27 24.40 8.85
C TRP A 52 0.24 23.56 9.59
N VAL A 53 -0.91 24.14 9.94
CA VAL A 53 -2.01 23.41 10.59
C VAL A 53 -2.65 22.44 9.61
N TYR A 54 -2.81 22.84 8.35
CA TYR A 54 -3.26 21.96 7.28
C TYR A 54 -2.31 20.79 7.06
N ILE A 55 -0.98 21.03 6.96
CA ILE A 55 0.01 19.95 6.78
C ILE A 55 -0.03 18.97 7.94
N THR A 56 -0.03 19.44 9.19
CA THR A 56 -0.02 18.55 10.36
C THR A 56 -1.31 17.73 10.45
N ALA A 57 -2.47 18.34 10.17
CA ALA A 57 -3.75 17.63 10.07
C ALA A 57 -3.72 16.58 8.95
N LEU A 58 -3.18 16.92 7.79
CA LEU A 58 -3.09 16.01 6.64
C LEU A 58 -2.17 14.82 6.93
N VAL A 59 -0.98 15.06 7.49
CA VAL A 59 -0.07 13.96 7.89
C VAL A 59 -0.74 13.03 8.89
N ARG A 60 -1.42 13.58 9.91
CA ARG A 60 -2.09 12.80 10.94
C ARG A 60 -3.27 11.98 10.39
N SER A 61 -4.11 12.58 9.55
CA SER A 61 -5.34 11.94 9.03
C SER A 61 -5.11 11.04 7.81
N LEU A 62 -4.07 11.31 7.02
CA LEU A 62 -3.83 10.65 5.73
C LEU A 62 -2.57 9.78 5.69
N ILE A 63 -1.52 10.08 6.46
CA ILE A 63 -0.29 9.25 6.39
C ILE A 63 -0.41 8.10 7.38
N ILE A 64 -0.77 8.37 8.63
CA ILE A 64 -0.76 7.36 9.69
C ILE A 64 -1.72 6.19 9.39
N PRO A 65 -3.00 6.41 9.02
CA PRO A 65 -3.89 5.28 8.73
C PRO A 65 -3.43 4.51 7.49
N GLU A 66 -2.94 5.20 6.48
CA GLU A 66 -2.51 4.61 5.21
C GLU A 66 -1.23 3.76 5.37
N ILE A 67 -0.36 4.07 6.34
CA ILE A 67 0.76 3.19 6.73
C ILE A 67 0.22 1.84 7.19
N SER A 68 -0.82 1.83 8.01
CA SER A 68 -1.42 0.57 8.47
C SER A 68 -1.97 -0.24 7.30
N THR A 69 -2.62 0.42 6.33
CA THR A 69 -3.11 -0.21 5.09
C THR A 69 -1.96 -0.84 4.30
N ALA A 70 -0.88 -0.11 4.04
CA ALA A 70 0.26 -0.61 3.28
C ALA A 70 0.95 -1.79 3.98
N LEU A 71 1.11 -1.73 5.31
CA LEU A 71 1.68 -2.83 6.09
C LEU A 71 0.81 -4.09 6.05
N ILE A 72 -0.51 -3.95 6.17
CA ILE A 72 -1.44 -5.08 6.09
C ILE A 72 -1.42 -5.69 4.68
N ILE A 73 -1.43 -4.87 3.62
CA ILE A 73 -1.30 -5.36 2.24
C ILE A 73 0.02 -6.12 2.06
N ALA A 74 1.15 -5.56 2.49
CA ALA A 74 2.45 -6.24 2.42
C ALA A 74 2.45 -7.57 3.18
N ALA A 75 1.83 -7.60 4.38
CA ALA A 75 1.68 -8.82 5.17
C ALA A 75 0.80 -9.86 4.46
N LEU A 76 -0.32 -9.47 3.85
CA LEU A 76 -1.20 -10.36 3.08
C LEU A 76 -0.48 -10.93 1.87
N LEU A 77 0.27 -10.12 1.13
CA LEU A 77 1.08 -10.57 0.00
C LEU A 77 2.15 -11.58 0.44
N ASN A 78 2.85 -11.31 1.54
CA ASN A 78 3.84 -12.22 2.09
C ASN A 78 3.22 -13.53 2.61
N LEU A 79 2.04 -13.43 3.25
CA LEU A 79 1.26 -14.59 3.67
C LEU A 79 0.87 -15.45 2.47
N PHE A 80 0.36 -14.84 1.41
CA PHE A 80 0.00 -15.54 0.18
C PHE A 80 1.22 -16.28 -0.43
N HIS A 81 2.38 -15.61 -0.54
CA HIS A 81 3.62 -16.25 -0.96
C HIS A 81 3.98 -17.48 -0.10
N ARG A 82 3.80 -17.38 1.21
CA ARG A 82 4.12 -18.46 2.15
C ARG A 82 3.13 -19.63 2.03
N LEU A 83 1.84 -19.34 1.92
CA LEU A 83 0.78 -20.36 1.82
C LEU A 83 0.92 -21.17 0.52
N PHE A 84 1.14 -20.48 -0.61
CA PHE A 84 1.29 -21.11 -1.92
C PHE A 84 2.72 -21.56 -2.23
N LYS A 85 3.65 -21.40 -1.29
CA LYS A 85 5.07 -21.78 -1.42
C LYS A 85 5.71 -21.24 -2.71
N ILE A 86 5.37 -20.01 -3.09
CA ILE A 86 5.90 -19.36 -4.29
C ILE A 86 7.35 -18.94 -3.99
N THR A 87 8.31 -19.76 -4.44
CA THR A 87 9.75 -19.58 -4.17
C THR A 87 10.55 -19.13 -5.39
N GLN A 88 10.02 -19.34 -6.59
CA GLN A 88 10.71 -19.05 -7.85
C GLN A 88 9.73 -18.53 -8.89
N VAL A 89 10.18 -17.55 -9.68
CA VAL A 89 9.45 -17.03 -10.83
C VAL A 89 10.34 -17.09 -12.07
N LYS A 90 9.79 -17.62 -13.15
CA LYS A 90 10.46 -17.67 -14.46
C LYS A 90 10.35 -16.30 -15.12
N LEU A 91 11.46 -15.77 -15.63
CA LEU A 91 11.49 -14.49 -16.36
C LEU A 91 11.01 -14.65 -17.80
N ASN A 92 9.78 -15.14 -17.98
CA ASN A 92 9.07 -15.04 -19.24
C ASN A 92 7.78 -14.26 -19.02
N TRP A 93 7.31 -13.58 -20.07
CA TRP A 93 6.15 -12.69 -19.96
C TRP A 93 4.91 -13.43 -19.45
N THR A 94 4.67 -14.65 -19.93
CA THR A 94 3.53 -15.47 -19.53
C THR A 94 3.56 -15.89 -18.06
N SER A 95 4.71 -16.26 -17.51
CA SER A 95 4.80 -16.64 -16.08
C SER A 95 4.75 -15.41 -15.19
N LEU A 96 5.29 -14.27 -15.64
CA LEU A 96 5.18 -13.01 -14.91
C LEU A 96 3.70 -12.58 -14.80
N VAL A 97 2.97 -12.59 -15.92
CA VAL A 97 1.53 -12.26 -15.92
C VAL A 97 0.73 -13.24 -15.07
N ARG A 98 1.00 -14.55 -15.17
CA ARG A 98 0.34 -15.55 -14.31
C ARG A 98 0.65 -15.35 -12.82
N TYR A 99 1.89 -15.00 -12.51
CA TYR A 99 2.32 -14.67 -11.16
C TYR A 99 1.53 -13.46 -10.65
N GLU A 100 1.50 -12.34 -11.38
CA GLU A 100 0.76 -11.15 -10.97
C GLU A 100 -0.75 -11.40 -10.84
N LEU A 101 -1.37 -12.12 -11.79
CA LEU A 101 -2.78 -12.47 -11.73
C LEU A 101 -3.12 -13.39 -10.55
N SER A 102 -2.18 -14.23 -10.09
CA SER A 102 -2.42 -15.09 -8.93
C SER A 102 -2.63 -14.31 -7.63
N PHE A 103 -2.15 -13.06 -7.55
CA PHE A 103 -2.36 -12.18 -6.39
C PHE A 103 -3.65 -11.35 -6.47
N LEU A 104 -4.34 -11.33 -7.62
CA LEU A 104 -5.59 -10.58 -7.74
C LEU A 104 -6.62 -10.97 -6.66
N PRO A 105 -6.90 -12.26 -6.39
CA PRO A 105 -7.87 -12.64 -5.36
C PRO A 105 -7.53 -12.11 -3.96
N ILE A 106 -6.24 -12.14 -3.57
CA ILE A 106 -5.85 -11.64 -2.24
C ILE A 106 -5.97 -10.11 -2.16
N LEU A 107 -5.72 -9.40 -3.27
CA LEU A 107 -5.90 -7.94 -3.34
C LEU A 107 -7.39 -7.55 -3.29
N LEU A 108 -8.27 -8.30 -3.98
CA LEU A 108 -9.72 -8.09 -3.91
C LEU A 108 -10.27 -8.29 -2.48
N LEU A 109 -9.68 -9.23 -1.73
CA LEU A 109 -10.03 -9.53 -0.34
C LEU A 109 -9.29 -8.66 0.69
N ALA A 110 -8.30 -7.86 0.28
CA ALA A 110 -7.51 -7.07 1.21
C ALA A 110 -8.34 -5.96 1.88
N TYR A 111 -9.25 -5.31 1.13
CA TYR A 111 -10.06 -4.20 1.64
C TYR A 111 -10.86 -4.52 2.92
N PRO A 112 -11.70 -5.57 2.97
CA PRO A 112 -12.43 -5.89 4.19
C PRO A 112 -11.52 -6.26 5.38
N ILE A 113 -10.26 -6.65 5.13
CA ILE A 113 -9.30 -7.00 6.17
C ILE A 113 -8.66 -5.74 6.76
N PHE A 114 -8.11 -4.86 5.92
CA PHE A 114 -7.43 -3.66 6.44
C PHE A 114 -8.39 -2.54 6.82
N SER A 115 -9.55 -2.42 6.15
CA SER A 115 -10.44 -1.27 6.31
C SER A 115 -10.87 -1.05 7.77
N PRO A 116 -11.32 -2.07 8.53
CA PRO A 116 -11.68 -1.88 9.94
C PRO A 116 -10.50 -1.33 10.77
N VAL A 117 -9.29 -1.82 10.53
CA VAL A 117 -8.08 -1.38 11.25
C VAL A 117 -7.74 0.06 10.92
N THR A 118 -7.67 0.39 9.62
CA THR A 118 -7.38 1.74 9.13
C THR A 118 -8.41 2.75 9.64
N GLN A 119 -9.70 2.41 9.59
CA GLN A 119 -10.77 3.28 10.06
C GLN A 119 -10.77 3.44 11.57
N THR A 120 -10.34 2.42 12.32
CA THR A 120 -10.15 2.53 13.77
C THR A 120 -9.04 3.52 14.10
N ILE A 121 -7.89 3.40 13.44
CA ILE A 121 -6.78 4.34 13.61
C ILE A 121 -7.22 5.75 13.23
N ARG A 122 -7.96 5.89 12.13
CA ARG A 122 -8.49 7.18 11.69
C ARG A 122 -9.44 7.79 12.73
N PHE A 123 -10.38 7.01 13.27
CA PHE A 123 -11.29 7.45 14.33
C PHE A 123 -10.52 7.97 15.55
N LEU A 124 -9.52 7.21 16.03
CA LEU A 124 -8.69 7.62 17.18
C LEU A 124 -7.88 8.89 16.92
N LEU A 125 -7.58 9.20 15.66
CA LEU A 125 -6.81 10.38 15.29
C LEU A 125 -7.69 11.57 14.95
N GLU A 126 -8.92 11.39 14.47
CA GLU A 126 -9.75 12.50 13.97
C GLU A 126 -10.90 12.86 14.91
N ALA A 127 -11.47 11.89 15.62
CA ALA A 127 -12.69 12.12 16.41
C ALA A 127 -12.42 12.80 17.76
N TYR A 128 -11.18 13.17 18.07
CA TYR A 128 -10.85 13.91 19.28
C TYR A 128 -11.50 15.31 19.26
N PRO A 129 -12.18 15.76 20.33
CA PRO A 129 -12.40 15.09 21.62
C PRO A 129 -13.69 14.25 21.72
N ASP A 130 -14.55 14.32 20.72
CA ASP A 130 -15.91 13.76 20.70
C ASP A 130 -15.95 12.27 20.33
N TYR A 131 -15.26 11.45 21.13
CA TYR A 131 -15.29 9.99 20.96
C TYR A 131 -16.64 9.43 21.40
N THR A 132 -17.42 8.94 20.42
CA THR A 132 -18.65 8.20 20.69
C THR A 132 -18.69 6.90 19.91
N PHE A 133 -19.21 5.85 20.52
CA PHE A 133 -19.35 4.55 19.86
C PHE A 133 -20.26 4.64 18.63
N THR A 134 -21.32 5.44 18.70
CA THR A 134 -22.24 5.67 17.57
C THR A 134 -21.51 6.27 16.36
N ASN A 135 -20.67 7.29 16.58
CA ASN A 135 -19.87 7.89 15.51
C ASN A 135 -18.88 6.87 14.92
N TYR A 136 -18.16 6.14 15.77
CA TYR A 136 -17.24 5.08 15.34
C TYR A 136 -17.95 4.00 14.50
N TRP A 137 -19.06 3.46 15.01
CA TRP A 137 -19.77 2.37 14.37
C TRP A 137 -20.36 2.78 13.01
N ILE A 138 -21.07 3.90 12.98
CA ILE A 138 -21.78 4.34 11.77
C ILE A 138 -20.79 4.93 10.76
N ASN A 139 -20.00 5.92 11.16
CA ASN A 139 -19.23 6.72 10.22
C ASN A 139 -17.90 6.09 9.81
N TYR A 140 -17.30 5.28 10.68
CA TYR A 140 -15.98 4.69 10.42
C TYR A 140 -16.06 3.22 10.01
N LEU A 141 -16.90 2.38 10.65
CA LEU A 141 -17.02 0.96 10.29
C LEU A 141 -18.10 0.66 9.25
N GLN A 142 -19.34 1.06 9.50
CA GLN A 142 -20.46 0.66 8.64
C GLN A 142 -20.38 1.30 7.25
N ILE A 143 -20.16 2.61 7.19
CA ILE A 143 -20.04 3.33 5.91
C ILE A 143 -18.86 2.80 5.08
N SER A 144 -17.71 2.54 5.72
CA SER A 144 -16.52 2.06 5.01
C SER A 144 -16.72 0.70 4.35
N LEU A 145 -17.63 -0.13 4.84
CA LEU A 145 -17.95 -1.43 4.23
C LEU A 145 -18.98 -1.33 3.08
N TRP A 146 -19.48 -0.14 2.75
CA TRP A 146 -20.39 0.02 1.63
C TRP A 146 -19.70 -0.31 0.31
N LEU A 147 -20.44 -0.95 -0.60
CA LEU A 147 -19.92 -1.38 -1.89
C LEU A 147 -19.34 -0.22 -2.72
N SER A 148 -19.96 0.96 -2.65
CA SER A 148 -19.47 2.16 -3.34
C SER A 148 -18.08 2.57 -2.86
N ILE A 149 -17.82 2.46 -1.56
CA ILE A 149 -16.52 2.76 -0.97
C ILE A 149 -15.53 1.65 -1.31
N TYR A 150 -15.91 0.38 -1.18
CA TYR A 150 -15.09 -0.75 -1.60
C TYR A 150 -14.58 -0.58 -3.04
N VAL A 151 -15.46 -0.31 -4.01
CA VAL A 151 -15.10 -0.13 -5.42
C VAL A 151 -14.18 1.07 -5.61
N ARG A 152 -14.42 2.18 -4.91
CA ARG A 152 -13.56 3.37 -4.96
C ARG A 152 -12.14 3.09 -4.48
N TYR A 153 -11.98 2.26 -3.45
CA TYR A 153 -10.69 1.92 -2.88
C TYR A 153 -10.01 0.72 -3.55
N LEU A 154 -10.74 -0.06 -4.36
CA LEU A 154 -10.21 -1.23 -5.05
C LEU A 154 -9.02 -0.87 -5.95
N LEU A 155 -9.15 0.19 -6.75
CA LEU A 155 -8.09 0.63 -7.65
C LEU A 155 -6.81 1.05 -6.89
N PRO A 156 -6.87 1.95 -5.87
CA PRO A 156 -5.73 2.25 -5.01
C PRO A 156 -5.08 1.01 -4.38
N VAL A 157 -5.89 0.07 -3.87
CA VAL A 157 -5.40 -1.17 -3.24
C VAL A 157 -4.64 -2.03 -4.24
N CYS A 158 -5.18 -2.21 -5.44
CA CYS A 158 -4.51 -2.95 -6.51
C CYS A 158 -3.20 -2.27 -6.90
N ILE A 159 -3.18 -0.94 -7.07
CA ILE A 159 -1.97 -0.19 -7.41
C ILE A 159 -0.88 -0.41 -6.33
N ILE A 160 -1.22 -0.22 -5.06
CA ILE A 160 -0.27 -0.40 -3.95
C ILE A 160 0.23 -1.84 -3.90
N GLY A 161 -0.67 -2.81 -3.98
CA GLY A 161 -0.34 -4.22 -3.94
C GLY A 161 0.60 -4.65 -5.06
N TYR A 162 0.29 -4.25 -6.30
CA TYR A 162 1.11 -4.56 -7.46
C TYR A 162 2.45 -3.83 -7.46
N LEU A 163 2.51 -2.58 -6.99
CA LEU A 163 3.78 -1.89 -6.79
C LEU A 163 4.67 -2.63 -5.79
N LEU A 164 4.12 -3.05 -4.65
CA LEU A 164 4.86 -3.83 -3.65
C LEU A 164 5.40 -5.15 -4.22
N LEU A 165 4.59 -5.87 -4.99
CA LEU A 165 4.98 -7.11 -5.67
C LEU A 165 6.12 -6.88 -6.67
N ASN A 166 5.96 -5.89 -7.56
CA ASN A 166 6.92 -5.61 -8.62
C ASN A 166 8.25 -5.11 -8.06
N ILE A 167 8.22 -4.24 -7.05
CA ILE A 167 9.43 -3.77 -6.38
C ILE A 167 10.13 -4.94 -5.67
N SER A 168 9.39 -5.80 -4.97
CA SER A 168 9.97 -7.01 -4.36
C SER A 168 10.65 -7.90 -5.41
N LEU A 169 10.01 -8.11 -6.56
CA LEU A 169 10.56 -8.92 -7.65
C LEU A 169 11.80 -8.28 -8.28
N LEU A 170 11.83 -6.95 -8.43
CA LEU A 170 12.99 -6.21 -8.92
C LEU A 170 14.19 -6.33 -7.97
N PHE A 171 13.97 -6.22 -6.66
CA PHE A 171 15.03 -6.43 -5.66
C PHE A 171 15.57 -7.86 -5.70
N ASP A 172 14.69 -8.86 -5.79
CA ASP A 172 15.08 -10.27 -5.90
C ASP A 172 15.85 -10.56 -7.20
N PHE A 173 15.48 -9.91 -8.30
CA PHE A 173 16.18 -9.99 -9.58
C PHE A 173 17.60 -9.41 -9.51
N GLN A 174 17.76 -8.21 -8.94
CA GLN A 174 19.07 -7.58 -8.76
C GLN A 174 19.99 -8.43 -7.87
N LYS A 175 19.45 -9.00 -6.79
CA LYS A 175 20.20 -9.87 -5.88
C LYS A 175 20.66 -11.16 -6.58
N SER A 176 19.77 -11.77 -7.35
CA SER A 176 20.09 -12.96 -8.16
C SER A 176 21.17 -12.66 -9.20
N GLY A 177 21.08 -11.52 -9.90
CA GLY A 177 22.09 -11.10 -10.88
C GLY A 177 23.47 -10.83 -10.27
N ARG A 178 23.53 -10.20 -9.08
CA ARG A 178 24.79 -9.99 -8.34
C ARG A 178 25.43 -11.32 -7.91
N ALA A 179 24.63 -12.24 -7.37
CA ALA A 179 25.12 -13.55 -6.95
C ALA A 179 25.72 -14.36 -8.12
N SER A 180 25.10 -14.31 -9.30
CA SER A 180 25.65 -14.94 -10.51
C SER A 180 26.94 -14.28 -11.00
N ALA A 181 27.06 -12.95 -10.93
CA ALA A 181 28.27 -12.23 -11.33
C ALA A 181 29.46 -12.51 -10.41
N THR A 182 29.23 -12.64 -9.11
CA THR A 182 30.28 -12.98 -8.13
C THR A 182 30.77 -14.43 -8.31
N SER A 183 29.89 -15.39 -8.64
CA SER A 183 30.34 -16.79 -8.85
C SER A 183 31.17 -16.97 -10.12
N THR A 184 30.98 -16.13 -11.14
CA THR A 184 31.81 -16.13 -12.36
C THR A 184 33.16 -15.44 -12.19
N ALA A 185 33.35 -14.62 -11.16
CA ALA A 185 34.61 -13.92 -10.89
C ALA A 185 35.57 -14.72 -9.98
N THR A 186 35.11 -15.84 -9.42
CA THR A 186 35.88 -16.75 -8.54
C THR A 186 36.31 -18.04 -9.22
N LEU A 187 36.14 -18.13 -10.55
CA LEU A 187 36.66 -19.20 -11.41
C LEU A 187 37.76 -18.63 -12.30
#